data_AF-A0A942MXJ0-F1
#
_entry.id   AF-A0A942MXJ0-F1
#
_cell.length_a   1.000
_cell.length_b   1.000
_cell.length_c   1.000
_cell.angle_alpha   90.00
_cell.angle_beta   90.00
_cell.angle_gamma   90.00
#
_symmetry.space_group_name_H-M   'P 1'
#
loop_
_entity.id
_entity.type
_entity.pdbx_description
1 polymer ?
#
loop_
_entity_poly.entity_id
_entity_poly.type
_entity_poly.pdbx_seq_one_letter_code
_entity_poly.pdbx_strand_id
1 'polypeptide(L)'
;MKSKLIKGTRTKVQSVKNNFWQKMKETPSRLYGDAVALYRYMKDPDVFWARKAIAVGALTYLISPVDAIPDVIPFIGYTDDAAIIAAAVNYLWYELEDYYD
;
A
#
# COMPACT_ATOMS: atom_id res chain seq x y z
N MET A 1 -22.23 -17.47 -23.14
CA MET A 1 -20.90 -16.81 -23.25
C MET A 1 -20.53 -15.98 -22.01
N LYS A 2 -21.30 -14.95 -21.61
CA LYS A 2 -20.96 -13.99 -20.52
C LYS A 2 -20.46 -14.62 -19.19
N SER A 3 -20.96 -15.80 -18.79
CA SER A 3 -20.57 -16.45 -17.52
C SER A 3 -19.10 -16.90 -17.44
N LYS A 4 -18.45 -17.28 -18.56
CA LYS A 4 -17.00 -17.59 -18.56
C LYS A 4 -16.16 -16.33 -18.31
N LEU A 5 -16.54 -15.20 -18.90
CA LEU A 5 -15.86 -13.91 -18.71
C LEU A 5 -15.94 -13.46 -17.24
N ILE A 6 -17.14 -13.49 -16.64
CA ILE A 6 -17.35 -13.11 -15.24
C ILE A 6 -16.55 -14.01 -14.28
N LYS A 7 -16.44 -15.32 -14.55
CA LYS A 7 -15.55 -16.21 -13.78
C LYS A 7 -14.08 -15.81 -13.91
N GLY A 8 -13.59 -15.60 -15.14
CA GLY A 8 -12.20 -15.18 -15.38
C GLY A 8 -11.81 -13.89 -14.65
N THR A 9 -12.67 -12.86 -14.72
CA THR A 9 -12.45 -11.60 -14.00
C THR A 9 -12.42 -11.81 -12.48
N ARG A 10 -13.35 -12.61 -11.92
CA ARG A 10 -13.36 -12.91 -10.48
C ARG A 10 -12.09 -13.60 -10.01
N THR A 11 -11.58 -14.59 -10.74
CA THR A 11 -10.33 -15.28 -10.38
C THR A 11 -9.13 -14.32 -10.38
N LYS A 12 -9.01 -13.46 -11.41
CA LYS A 12 -7.91 -12.48 -11.48
C LYS A 12 -8.00 -11.39 -10.40
N VAL A 13 -9.19 -10.94 -10.04
CA VAL A 13 -9.37 -10.00 -8.91
C VAL A 13 -9.00 -10.67 -7.58
N GLN A 14 -9.31 -11.95 -7.40
CA GLN A 14 -8.95 -12.67 -6.18
C GLN A 14 -7.44 -12.91 -6.08
N SER A 15 -6.74 -13.25 -7.18
CA SER A 15 -5.28 -13.40 -7.14
C SER A 15 -4.57 -12.07 -6.85
N VAL A 16 -5.02 -10.94 -7.41
CA VAL A 16 -4.48 -9.62 -7.06
C VAL A 16 -4.65 -9.32 -5.56
N LYS A 17 -5.82 -9.59 -4.98
CA LYS A 17 -6.05 -9.44 -3.53
C LYS A 17 -5.16 -10.37 -2.69
N ASN A 18 -5.00 -11.62 -3.10
CA ASN A 18 -4.16 -12.58 -2.38
C ASN A 18 -2.69 -12.16 -2.39
N ASN A 19 -2.17 -11.73 -3.54
CA ASN A 19 -0.79 -11.26 -3.69
C ASN A 19 -0.54 -9.97 -2.89
N PHE A 20 -1.51 -9.05 -2.83
CA PHE A 20 -1.47 -7.88 -1.96
C PHE A 20 -1.32 -8.30 -0.49
N TRP A 21 -2.22 -9.16 0.02
CA TRP A 21 -2.17 -9.62 1.41
C TRP A 21 -0.97 -10.50 1.74
N GLN A 22 -0.37 -11.15 0.74
CA GLN A 22 0.90 -11.85 0.89
C GLN A 22 2.06 -10.86 1.09
N LYS A 23 2.22 -9.86 0.21
CA LYS A 23 3.27 -8.83 0.35
C LYS A 23 3.14 -8.02 1.66
N MET A 24 1.91 -7.73 2.08
CA MET A 24 1.64 -7.12 3.39
C MET A 24 2.05 -8.02 4.57
N LYS A 25 2.12 -9.34 4.42
CA LYS A 25 2.62 -10.28 5.46
C LYS A 25 4.12 -10.57 5.36
N GLU A 26 4.71 -10.32 4.20
CA GLU A 26 6.16 -10.37 3.96
C GLU A 26 6.85 -9.07 4.40
N THR A 27 6.09 -7.99 4.58
CA THR A 27 6.50 -6.75 5.24
C THR A 27 7.02 -7.03 6.67
N PRO A 28 8.15 -6.44 7.10
CA PRO A 28 8.66 -6.59 8.46
C PRO A 28 7.60 -6.23 9.52
N SER A 29 7.47 -7.05 10.57
CA SER A 29 6.41 -6.92 11.59
C SER A 29 6.29 -5.51 12.21
N ARG A 30 7.42 -4.81 12.36
CA ARG A 30 7.48 -3.41 12.84
C ARG A 30 6.79 -2.36 11.95
N LEU A 31 6.51 -2.69 10.68
CA LEU A 31 5.81 -1.83 9.70
C LEU A 31 4.42 -2.39 9.35
N TYR A 32 4.02 -3.52 9.92
CA TYR A 32 2.74 -4.17 9.59
C TYR A 32 1.54 -3.34 10.07
N GLY A 33 1.62 -2.79 11.28
CA GLY A 33 0.61 -1.88 11.84
C GLY A 33 0.45 -0.64 10.97
N ASP A 34 1.55 0.07 10.70
CA ASP A 34 1.64 1.25 9.83
C ASP A 34 0.97 1.01 8.47
N ALA A 35 1.31 -0.11 7.82
CA ALA A 35 0.76 -0.48 6.52
C ALA A 35 -0.75 -0.79 6.59
N VAL A 36 -1.24 -1.42 7.68
CA VAL A 36 -2.66 -1.67 7.90
C VAL A 36 -3.42 -0.36 8.17
N ALA A 37 -2.87 0.54 9.00
CA ALA A 37 -3.44 1.86 9.27
C ALA A 37 -3.53 2.71 7.99
N LEU A 38 -2.43 2.81 7.22
CA LEU A 38 -2.40 3.47 5.90
C LEU A 38 -3.43 2.87 4.93
N TYR A 39 -3.62 1.55 4.93
CA TYR A 39 -4.62 0.88 4.09
C TYR A 39 -6.06 1.24 4.48
N ARG A 40 -6.35 1.29 5.79
CA ARG A 40 -7.67 1.70 6.32
C ARG A 40 -7.96 3.17 6.02
N TYR A 41 -7.01 4.05 6.30
CA TYR A 41 -7.06 5.49 6.02
C TYR A 41 -7.26 5.80 4.52
N MET A 42 -6.55 5.09 3.64
CA MET A 42 -6.79 5.15 2.19
C MET A 42 -8.22 4.73 1.81
N LYS A 43 -8.80 3.77 2.55
CA LYS A 43 -10.12 3.17 2.26
C LYS A 43 -11.30 3.92 2.87
N ASP A 44 -11.07 4.80 3.83
CA ASP A 44 -12.05 5.68 4.45
C ASP A 44 -12.82 6.53 3.40
N PRO A 45 -14.11 6.86 3.56
CA PRO A 45 -14.81 7.75 2.63
C PRO A 45 -14.49 9.24 2.84
N ASP A 46 -14.39 9.70 4.09
CA ASP A 46 -14.48 11.10 4.49
C ASP A 46 -13.12 11.83 4.46
N VAL A 47 -12.01 11.10 4.61
CA VAL A 47 -10.64 11.63 4.47
C VAL A 47 -10.42 12.30 3.09
N PHE A 48 -9.78 13.48 3.07
CA PHE A 48 -9.57 14.24 1.84
C PHE A 48 -8.64 13.53 0.82
N TRP A 49 -9.03 13.56 -0.47
CA TRP A 49 -8.37 12.77 -1.53
C TRP A 49 -6.87 13.02 -1.69
N ALA A 50 -6.40 14.26 -1.47
CA ALA A 50 -4.98 14.58 -1.59
C ALA A 50 -4.13 13.96 -0.47
N ARG A 51 -4.70 13.73 0.72
CA ARG A 51 -4.01 13.01 1.79
C ARG A 51 -4.07 11.49 1.58
N LYS A 52 -5.18 10.96 1.03
CA LYS A 52 -5.25 9.57 0.54
C LYS A 52 -4.14 9.27 -0.46
N ALA A 53 -3.78 10.21 -1.34
CA ALA A 53 -2.69 10.03 -2.30
C ALA A 53 -1.32 9.77 -1.64
N ILE A 54 -1.07 10.32 -0.45
CA ILE A 54 0.16 10.06 0.32
C ILE A 54 0.19 8.61 0.81
N ALA A 55 -0.92 8.12 1.38
CA ALA A 55 -1.06 6.74 1.81
C ALA A 55 -1.01 5.74 0.62
N VAL A 56 -1.61 6.10 -0.53
CA VAL A 56 -1.48 5.33 -1.78
C VAL A 56 -0.03 5.25 -2.23
N GLY A 57 0.72 6.35 -2.19
CA GLY A 57 2.15 6.37 -2.55
C GLY A 57 2.97 5.44 -1.66
N ALA A 58 2.83 5.59 -0.34
CA ALA A 58 3.52 4.76 0.66
C ALA A 58 3.20 3.26 0.49
N LEU A 59 1.93 2.90 0.33
CA LEU A 59 1.52 1.50 0.11
C LEU A 59 2.00 0.96 -1.24
N THR A 60 1.97 1.77 -2.30
CA THR A 60 2.45 1.35 -3.62
C THR A 60 3.93 1.03 -3.57
N TYR A 61 4.72 1.86 -2.89
CA TYR A 61 6.15 1.66 -2.68
C TYR A 61 6.46 0.44 -1.81
N LEU A 62 5.70 0.20 -0.73
CA LEU A 62 5.80 -1.02 0.09
C LEU A 62 5.55 -2.31 -0.71
N ILE A 63 4.65 -2.25 -1.68
CA ILE A 63 4.18 -3.41 -2.46
C ILE A 63 5.04 -3.62 -3.70
N SER A 64 5.52 -2.56 -4.35
CA SER A 64 6.41 -2.65 -5.51
C SER A 64 7.31 -1.41 -5.59
N PRO A 65 8.45 -1.40 -4.90
CA PRO A 65 9.37 -0.27 -4.92
C PRO A 65 9.96 -0.03 -6.33
N VAL A 66 9.93 -1.06 -7.19
CA VAL A 66 10.40 -1.03 -8.59
C VAL A 66 9.36 -0.45 -9.57
N ASP A 67 8.05 -0.62 -9.33
CA ASP A 67 7.02 0.02 -10.20
C ASP A 67 6.81 1.51 -9.84
N ALA A 68 7.10 1.89 -8.59
CA ALA A 68 6.91 3.26 -8.09
C ALA A 68 8.01 4.23 -8.55
N ILE A 69 9.20 3.71 -8.87
CA ILE A 69 10.34 4.46 -9.40
C ILE A 69 10.58 3.96 -10.84
N PRO A 70 10.15 4.70 -11.88
CA PRO A 70 10.53 4.41 -13.27
C PRO A 70 12.06 4.36 -13.42
N ASP A 71 12.58 3.73 -14.48
CA ASP A 71 14.00 3.36 -14.68
C ASP A 71 15.01 4.55 -14.75
N VAL A 72 15.18 5.31 -13.66
CA VAL A 72 15.99 6.56 -13.62
C VAL A 72 17.04 6.60 -12.49
N ILE A 73 16.97 5.73 -11.46
CA ILE A 73 17.86 5.79 -10.28
C ILE A 73 18.54 4.42 -10.02
N PRO A 74 19.65 4.08 -10.70
CA PRO A 74 20.26 2.76 -10.64
C PRO A 74 21.14 2.50 -9.39
N PHE A 75 20.93 3.19 -8.26
CA PHE A 75 21.90 3.22 -7.15
C PHE A 75 21.35 3.39 -5.72
N ILE A 76 20.03 3.29 -5.49
CA ILE A 76 19.42 3.35 -4.15
C ILE A 76 18.71 2.04 -3.87
N GLY A 77 18.97 1.42 -2.71
CA GLY A 77 18.33 0.14 -2.34
C GLY A 77 18.06 0.02 -0.84
N TYR A 78 16.86 -0.47 -0.51
CA TYR A 78 16.42 -1.06 0.76
C TYR A 78 16.42 -0.17 2.03
N THR A 79 17.11 0.97 2.03
CA THR A 79 17.09 1.93 3.14
C THR A 79 15.97 2.97 3.00
N ASP A 80 15.63 3.29 1.75
CA ASP A 80 14.59 4.23 1.36
C ASP A 80 13.17 3.64 1.61
N ASP A 81 13.03 2.31 1.44
CA ASP A 81 11.88 1.45 1.75
C ASP A 81 11.21 1.77 3.09
N ALA A 82 12.01 1.90 4.16
CA ALA A 82 11.53 2.23 5.49
C ALA A 82 11.41 3.76 5.72
N ALA A 83 12.21 4.57 5.03
CA ALA A 83 12.21 6.02 5.16
C ALA A 83 10.93 6.64 4.60
N ILE A 84 10.45 6.18 3.44
CA ILE A 84 9.20 6.67 2.83
C ILE A 84 7.97 6.25 3.64
N ILE A 85 7.94 5.03 4.19
CA ILE A 85 6.88 4.61 5.12
C ILE A 85 6.88 5.48 6.38
N ALA A 86 8.04 5.63 7.03
CA ALA A 86 8.16 6.45 8.23
C ALA A 86 7.79 7.93 7.96
N ALA A 87 8.17 8.49 6.81
CA ALA A 87 7.82 9.86 6.44
C ALA A 87 6.31 10.03 6.21
N ALA A 88 5.65 9.09 5.53
CA ALA A 88 4.20 9.10 5.34
C ALA A 88 3.44 8.95 6.66
N VAL A 89 3.90 8.05 7.55
CA VAL A 89 3.31 7.83 8.88
C VAL A 89 3.50 9.07 9.77
N ASN A 90 4.68 9.69 9.78
CA ASN A 90 4.90 10.93 10.55
C ASN A 90 4.08 12.11 10.01
N TYR A 91 3.93 12.23 8.69
CA TYR A 91 3.12 13.30 8.08
C TYR A 91 1.63 13.15 8.34
N LEU A 92 1.13 11.91 8.40
CA LEU A 92 -0.27 11.58 8.65
C LEU A 92 -0.55 11.16 10.11
N TRP A 93 0.41 11.29 11.02
CA TRP A 93 0.36 10.73 12.39
C TRP A 93 -0.98 10.98 13.11
N TYR A 94 -1.38 12.25 13.22
CA TYR A 94 -2.62 12.69 13.89
C TYR A 94 -3.91 12.22 13.21
N GLU A 95 -3.82 11.69 11.99
CA GLU A 95 -4.94 11.16 11.21
C GLU A 95 -4.87 9.64 11.04
N LEU A 96 -3.76 8.99 11.43
CA LEU A 96 -3.60 7.54 11.43
C LEU A 96 -3.89 6.93 12.80
N GLU A 97 -3.85 7.72 13.88
CA GLU A 97 -4.12 7.27 15.25
C GLU A 97 -5.48 6.54 15.36
N ASP A 98 -6.53 7.06 14.71
CA ASP A 98 -7.87 6.45 14.62
C ASP A 98 -7.94 5.12 13.82
N TYR A 99 -6.86 4.70 13.14
CA TYR A 99 -6.84 3.58 12.20
C TYR A 99 -5.92 2.41 12.59
N TYR A 100 -5.16 2.52 13.69
CA TYR A 100 -4.44 1.38 14.27
C TYR A 100 -5.39 0.35 14.94
N ASP A 101 -4.83 -0.75 15.45
CA ASP A 101 -5.53 -1.80 16.24
C ASP A 101 -4.96 -1.85 17.67
#